data_AF-A0A2K3YPK3-F1
#
_entry.id   AF-A0A2K3YPK3-F1
#
_cell.length_a   1.000
_cell.length_b   1.000
_cell.length_c   1.000
_cell.angle_alpha   90.00
_cell.angle_beta   90.00
_cell.angle_gamma   90.00
#
_symmetry.space_group_name_H-M   'P 1'
#
loop_
_entity.id
_entity.type
_entity.pdbx_description
1 polymer ?
#
loop_
_entity_poly.entity_id
_entity_poly.type
_entity_poly.pdbx_seq_one_letter_code
_entity_poly.pdbx_strand_id
1 'polypeptide(L)'
;DFKQYQCEGCADCLLRSECMKRAKKPDSNKMMRKNLTWDYFKAFTNKQLSDPKTKSIYQKRKIDVESTFGNLKANLGFQRLSVRTQSKVECELGIALMAVNIRKLAR
;
A
#
# COMPACT_ATOMS: atom_id res chain seq x y z
N ASP A 1 11.59 0.80 -18.02
CA ASP A 1 10.88 1.65 -19.01
C ASP A 1 9.43 1.27 -19.16
N PHE A 2 8.58 2.25 -19.50
CA PHE A 2 7.16 2.02 -19.76
C PHE A 2 6.96 1.54 -21.20
N LYS A 3 6.26 0.41 -21.37
CA LYS A 3 5.81 -0.02 -22.70
C LYS A 3 4.58 0.80 -23.09
N GLN A 4 4.68 1.51 -24.20
CA GLN A 4 3.59 2.33 -24.72
C GLN A 4 2.81 1.55 -25.79
N TYR A 5 1.49 1.57 -25.68
CA TYR A 5 0.57 0.99 -26.64
C TYR A 5 -0.32 2.13 -27.14
N GLN A 6 -0.34 2.35 -28.45
CA GLN A 6 -1.11 3.42 -29.08
C GLN A 6 -1.95 2.84 -30.21
N CYS A 7 -3.18 3.31 -30.35
CA CYS A 7 -3.99 3.01 -31.52
C CYS A 7 -3.40 3.69 -32.77
N GLU A 8 -3.51 3.04 -33.92
CA GLU A 8 -3.03 3.56 -35.21
C GLU A 8 -3.81 4.81 -35.62
N GLY A 9 -5.13 4.82 -35.41
CA GLY A 9 -5.99 5.97 -35.65
C GLY A 9 -7.25 5.94 -34.79
N CYS A 10 -7.68 7.09 -34.31
CA CYS A 10 -8.93 7.24 -33.54
C CYS A 10 -9.85 8.34 -34.08
N ALA A 11 -9.61 8.86 -35.29
CA ALA A 11 -10.40 9.94 -35.88
C ALA A 11 -11.86 9.51 -36.13
N ASP A 12 -12.07 8.38 -36.81
CA ASP A 12 -13.42 7.88 -37.20
C ASP A 12 -13.95 6.75 -36.30
N CYS A 13 -13.44 6.65 -35.06
CA CYS A 13 -13.84 5.57 -34.16
C CYS A 13 -15.20 5.87 -33.53
N LEU A 14 -16.23 5.07 -33.86
CA LEU A 14 -17.59 5.19 -33.30
C LEU A 14 -17.62 5.11 -31.76
N LEU A 15 -16.67 4.38 -31.16
CA LEU A 15 -16.56 4.21 -29.71
C LEU A 15 -15.70 5.30 -29.03
N ARG A 16 -15.26 6.33 -29.76
CA ARG A 16 -14.34 7.37 -29.25
C ARG A 16 -14.88 8.06 -28.00
N SER A 17 -16.16 8.42 -28.01
CA SER A 17 -16.85 9.11 -26.91
C SER A 17 -16.83 8.29 -25.61
N GLU A 18 -17.01 6.97 -25.69
CA GLU A 18 -16.98 6.06 -24.54
C GLU A 18 -15.54 5.74 -24.10
N CYS A 19 -14.64 5.57 -25.06
CA CYS A 19 -13.28 5.09 -24.87
C CYS A 19 -12.32 6.19 -24.37
N MET A 20 -12.57 7.46 -24.73
CA MET A 20 -11.71 8.61 -24.45
C MET A 20 -12.47 9.77 -23.77
N LYS A 21 -13.19 9.47 -22.69
CA LYS A 21 -14.02 10.43 -21.92
C LYS A 21 -13.33 11.74 -21.49
N ARG A 22 -11.99 11.80 -21.44
CA ARG A 22 -11.21 12.98 -20.98
C ARG A 22 -10.21 13.50 -22.02
N ALA A 23 -10.23 12.99 -23.25
CA ALA A 23 -9.26 13.43 -24.26
C ALA A 23 -9.52 14.88 -24.66
N LYS A 24 -8.50 15.74 -24.51
CA LYS A 24 -8.60 17.18 -24.78
C LYS A 24 -8.53 17.55 -26.26
N LYS A 25 -8.04 16.64 -27.12
CA LYS A 25 -7.85 16.90 -28.56
C LYS A 25 -8.67 15.92 -29.41
N PRO A 26 -9.39 16.39 -30.44
CA PRO A 26 -10.16 15.52 -31.34
C PRO A 26 -9.27 14.57 -32.14
N ASP A 27 -8.02 14.96 -32.43
CA ASP A 27 -7.06 14.16 -33.22
C ASP A 27 -6.11 13.28 -32.40
N SER A 28 -6.29 13.18 -31.08
CA SER A 28 -5.40 12.32 -30.29
C SER A 28 -5.81 10.85 -30.41
N ASN A 29 -4.85 9.97 -30.67
CA ASN A 29 -5.00 8.53 -30.52
C ASN A 29 -4.96 8.12 -29.05
N LYS A 30 -5.71 7.08 -28.69
CA LYS A 30 -5.64 6.51 -27.35
C LYS A 30 -4.27 5.90 -27.12
N MET A 31 -3.61 6.32 -26.03
CA MET A 31 -2.33 5.78 -25.60
C MET A 31 -2.46 5.22 -24.19
N MET A 32 -1.97 4.01 -23.99
CA MET A 32 -1.82 3.37 -22.68
C MET A 32 -0.34 3.10 -22.42
N ARG A 33 0.09 3.36 -21.19
CA ARG A 33 1.45 3.05 -20.74
C ARG A 33 1.36 1.95 -19.70
N LYS A 34 2.10 0.87 -19.91
CA LYS A 34 2.16 -0.27 -19.00
C LYS A 34 3.58 -0.42 -18.47
N ASN A 35 3.72 -0.49 -17.15
CA ASN A 35 5.00 -0.76 -16.51
C ASN A 35 5.13 -2.27 -16.27
N LEU A 36 5.84 -2.94 -17.17
CA LEU A 36 6.02 -4.40 -17.09
C LEU A 36 6.82 -4.83 -15.86
N THR A 37 7.79 -4.02 -15.44
CA THR A 37 8.57 -4.27 -14.21
C THR A 37 7.67 -4.23 -12.98
N TRP A 38 6.75 -3.27 -12.92
CA TRP A 38 5.78 -3.19 -11.84
C TRP A 38 4.80 -4.37 -11.83
N ASP A 39 4.31 -4.78 -13.01
CA ASP A 39 3.45 -5.95 -13.13
C ASP A 39 4.15 -7.23 -12.70
N TYR A 40 5.43 -7.38 -13.05
CA TYR A 40 6.27 -8.48 -12.58
C TYR A 40 6.34 -8.52 -11.05
N PHE A 41 6.68 -7.39 -10.41
CA PHE A 41 6.76 -7.35 -8.95
C PHE A 41 5.40 -7.57 -8.29
N LYS A 42 4.32 -7.05 -8.86
CA LYS A 42 2.97 -7.30 -8.37
C LYS A 42 2.62 -8.79 -8.43
N ALA A 43 2.91 -9.46 -9.54
CA ALA A 43 2.71 -10.89 -9.69
C ALA A 43 3.56 -11.70 -8.69
N PHE A 44 4.82 -11.31 -8.51
CA PHE A 44 5.74 -11.91 -7.54
C PHE A 44 5.21 -11.78 -6.11
N THR A 45 4.79 -10.58 -5.68
CA THR A 45 4.20 -10.37 -4.35
C THR A 45 2.90 -11.15 -4.19
N ASN A 46 2.02 -11.17 -5.19
CA ASN A 46 0.79 -11.95 -5.14
C ASN A 46 1.07 -13.45 -4.98
N LYS A 47 2.05 -13.99 -5.69
CA LYS A 47 2.46 -15.39 -5.55
C LYS A 47 2.92 -15.69 -4.12
N GLN A 48 3.75 -14.84 -3.53
CA GLN A 48 4.18 -15.00 -2.14
C GLN A 48 3.01 -14.91 -1.14
N LEU A 49 2.10 -13.95 -1.33
CA LEU A 49 0.93 -13.79 -0.45
C LEU A 49 -0.13 -14.89 -0.63
N SER A 50 -0.10 -15.60 -1.76
CA SER A 50 -1.05 -16.69 -2.07
C SER A 50 -0.65 -18.01 -1.41
N ASP A 51 0.63 -18.18 -1.05
CA ASP A 51 1.11 -19.34 -0.32
C ASP A 51 0.35 -19.48 1.02
N PRO A 52 -0.27 -20.65 1.33
CA PRO A 52 -1.11 -20.82 2.51
C PRO A 52 -0.41 -20.45 3.84
N LYS A 53 0.88 -20.79 3.96
CA LYS A 53 1.66 -20.49 5.16
C LYS A 53 1.86 -18.98 5.29
N THR A 54 2.34 -18.32 4.24
CA THR A 54 2.57 -16.87 4.22
C THR A 54 1.28 -16.09 4.41
N LYS A 55 0.19 -16.53 3.79
CA LYS A 55 -1.15 -15.95 3.92
C LYS A 55 -1.62 -15.98 5.37
N SER A 56 -1.45 -17.10 6.07
CA SER A 56 -1.86 -17.23 7.47
C SER A 56 -1.09 -16.28 8.40
N ILE A 57 0.23 -16.13 8.19
CA ILE A 57 1.09 -15.21 8.95
C ILE A 57 0.67 -13.77 8.66
N TYR A 58 0.43 -13.44 7.39
CA TYR A 58 0.01 -12.10 6.99
C TYR A 58 -1.34 -11.70 7.59
N GLN A 59 -2.31 -12.63 7.61
CA GLN A 59 -3.61 -12.42 8.26
C GLN A 59 -3.47 -12.13 9.77
N LYS A 60 -2.63 -12.88 10.48
CA LYS A 60 -2.36 -12.63 11.91
C LYS A 60 -1.74 -11.24 12.12
N ARG A 61 -0.76 -10.84 11.30
CA ARG A 61 -0.11 -9.53 11.41
C ARG A 61 -1.09 -8.36 11.26
N LYS A 62 -2.08 -8.47 10.37
CA LYS A 62 -3.12 -7.43 10.25
C LYS A 62 -3.88 -7.23 11.56
N ILE A 63 -4.19 -8.30 12.26
CA ILE A 63 -4.95 -8.23 13.49
C ILE A 63 -4.03 -7.80 14.64
N ASP A 64 -2.90 -8.47 14.84
CA ASP A 64 -2.07 -8.27 16.02
C ASP A 64 -1.25 -6.98 15.93
N VAL A 65 -0.55 -6.77 14.81
CA VAL A 65 0.44 -5.70 14.67
C VAL A 65 -0.25 -4.37 14.34
N GLU A 66 -1.14 -4.35 13.35
CA GLU A 66 -1.79 -3.09 12.95
C GLU A 66 -2.72 -2.56 14.06
N SER A 67 -3.43 -3.43 14.79
CA SER A 67 -4.26 -2.99 15.92
C SER A 67 -3.43 -2.38 17.05
N THR A 68 -2.26 -2.97 17.36
CA THR A 68 -1.37 -2.46 18.40
C THR A 68 -0.84 -1.06 18.03
N PHE A 69 -0.41 -0.86 16.78
CA PHE A 69 0.03 0.46 16.32
C PHE A 69 -1.11 1.47 16.21
N GLY A 70 -2.31 1.03 15.82
CA GLY A 70 -3.52 1.84 15.86
C GLY A 70 -3.83 2.32 17.28
N ASN A 71 -3.73 1.42 18.25
CA ASN A 71 -3.92 1.72 19.67
C ASN A 71 -2.86 2.71 20.19
N LEU A 72 -1.57 2.48 19.91
CA LEU A 72 -0.49 3.39 20.26
C LEU A 72 -0.76 4.82 19.77
N LYS A 73 -1.19 4.97 18.51
CA LYS A 73 -1.44 6.29 17.92
C LYS A 73 -2.73 6.93 18.44
N ALA A 74 -3.83 6.19 18.47
CA ALA A 74 -5.15 6.73 18.80
C ALA A 74 -5.35 6.94 20.31
N ASN A 75 -4.86 6.01 21.14
CA ASN A 75 -5.12 6.01 22.58
C ASN A 75 -3.99 6.59 23.43
N LEU A 76 -2.73 6.53 22.94
CA LEU A 76 -1.56 7.07 23.64
C LEU A 76 -0.93 8.27 22.92
N GLY A 77 -1.45 8.67 21.75
CA GLY A 77 -0.91 9.80 20.98
C GLY A 77 0.53 9.58 20.49
N PHE A 78 1.01 8.34 20.48
CA PHE A 78 2.39 8.02 20.14
C PHE A 78 2.61 8.07 18.62
N GLN A 79 2.90 9.26 18.11
CA GLN A 79 3.07 9.52 16.67
C GLN A 79 4.52 9.60 16.21
N ARG A 80 5.43 9.96 17.13
CA ARG A 80 6.85 10.17 16.84
C ARG A 80 7.71 9.69 18.00
N LEU A 81 8.92 9.26 17.67
CA LEU A 81 9.97 9.01 18.66
C LEU A 81 10.59 10.35 19.08
N SER A 82 10.87 10.48 20.36
CA SER A 82 11.52 11.65 20.94
C SER A 82 13.04 11.53 20.88
N VAL A 83 13.56 10.30 20.71
CA VAL A 83 14.99 9.98 20.70
C VAL A 83 15.45 9.45 19.34
N ARG A 84 16.77 9.49 19.08
CA ARG A 84 17.37 9.11 17.78
C ARG A 84 18.25 7.86 17.82
N THR A 85 18.93 7.61 18.94
CA THR A 85 19.84 6.46 19.06
C THR A 85 19.05 5.17 19.18
N GLN A 86 19.48 4.10 18.49
CA GLN A 86 18.78 2.82 18.44
C GLN A 86 18.39 2.30 19.84
N SER A 87 19.34 2.23 20.78
CA SER A 87 19.08 1.76 22.15
C SER A 87 18.02 2.59 22.88
N LYS A 88 18.01 3.91 22.66
CA LYS A 88 17.01 4.82 23.24
C LYS A 88 15.65 4.62 22.57
N VAL A 89 15.62 4.43 21.25
CA VAL A 89 14.38 4.18 20.49
C VAL A 89 13.72 2.89 20.95
N GLU A 90 14.50 1.83 21.13
CA GLU A 90 14.02 0.54 21.66
C GLU A 90 13.41 0.71 23.05
N CYS A 91 14.07 1.48 23.93
CA CYS A 91 13.55 1.79 25.27
C CYS A 91 12.24 2.60 25.22
N GLU A 92 12.19 3.68 24.45
CA GLU A 92 10.99 4.53 24.32
C GLU A 92 9.80 3.74 23.77
N LEU A 93 10.01 2.95 22.72
CA LEU A 93 8.98 2.09 22.16
C LEU A 93 8.54 0.99 23.14
N GLY A 94 9.50 0.40 23.87
CA GLY A 94 9.23 -0.61 24.90
C GLY A 94 8.33 -0.07 26.02
N ILE A 95 8.60 1.15 26.51
CA ILE A 95 7.76 1.82 27.51
C ILE A 95 6.34 2.06 26.96
N ALA A 96 6.22 2.56 25.73
CA ALA A 96 4.92 2.82 25.10
C ALA A 96 4.09 1.53 24.95
N LEU A 97 4.72 0.43 24.52
CA LEU A 97 4.08 -0.88 24.41
C LEU A 97 3.69 -1.45 25.79
N MET A 98 4.52 -1.26 26.80
CA MET A 98 4.21 -1.67 28.17
C MET A 98 3.00 -0.94 28.73
N ALA A 99 2.88 0.36 28.46
CA ALA A 99 1.71 1.15 28.84
C ALA A 99 0.42 0.62 28.18
N VAL A 100 0.47 0.23 26.90
CA VAL A 100 -0.67 -0.44 26.23
C VAL A 100 -1.05 -1.74 26.94
N ASN A 101 -0.07 -2.57 27.29
CA ASN A 101 -0.31 -3.84 27.97
C ASN A 101 -0.92 -3.63 29.37
N ILE A 102 -0.39 -2.70 30.17
CA ILE A 102 -0.93 -2.36 31.49
C ILE A 102 -2.37 -1.89 31.37
N ARG A 103 -2.68 -1.01 30.40
CA ARG A 103 -4.06 -0.54 30.17
C ARG A 103 -5.02 -1.66 29.74
N LYS A 104 -4.50 -2.70 29.07
CA LYS A 104 -5.28 -3.89 28.71
C LYS A 104 -5.54 -4.80 29.91
N LEU A 105 -4.59 -4.90 30.86
CA LEU A 105 -4.71 -5.70 32.08
C LEU A 105 -5.53 -5.03 33.18
N ALA A 106 -5.49 -3.70 33.26
CA ALA A 106 -6.24 -2.92 34.24
C ALA A 106 -7.74 -2.78 33.92
N ARG A 107 -8.18 -3.28 32.77
CA ARG A 107 -9.58 -3.40 32.38
C ARG A 107 -10.02 -4.84 32.59
#